data_AF-A0AAI9TYS8-F1
#
_entry.id   AF-A0AAI9TYS8-F1
#
_cell.length_a   1.000
_cell.length_b   1.000
_cell.length_c   1.000
_cell.angle_alpha   90.00
_cell.angle_beta   90.00
_cell.angle_gamma   90.00
#
_symmetry.space_group_name_H-M   'P 1'
#
loop_
_entity.id
_entity.type
_entity.pdbx_description
1 polymer ?
#
loop_
_entity_poly.entity_id
_entity_poly.type
_entity_poly.pdbx_seq_one_letter_code
_entity_poly.pdbx_strand_id
1 'polypeptide(L)'
;MKSFNLIALALSRALAVRAVCSSVLRVENFISSGPSLDMVSSLIIGSEAALLIDMPLAVPQAEELAAWVVKTTDKPLVAAFTTHFHPDHYLSGSAFLAHFPETKYYANSKAVALIENEVEEKG
;
A
#
# COMPACT_ATOMS: atom_id res chain seq x y z
N MET A 1 14.32 21.53 -66.00
CA MET A 1 14.69 22.13 -64.70
C MET A 1 13.45 22.85 -64.18
N LYS A 2 12.79 22.53 -63.06
CA LYS A 2 13.05 21.69 -61.89
C LYS A 2 11.68 21.14 -61.43
N SER A 3 11.70 19.89 -61.00
CA SER A 3 10.62 19.14 -60.36
C SER A 3 10.21 19.75 -59.01
N PHE A 4 8.92 19.66 -58.67
CA PHE A 4 8.45 19.71 -57.29
C PHE A 4 7.36 18.65 -57.10
N ASN A 5 7.73 17.56 -56.43
CA ASN A 5 6.80 16.54 -55.96
C ASN A 5 6.18 17.01 -54.63
N LEU A 6 4.85 17.12 -54.58
CA LEU A 6 4.11 17.24 -53.33
C LEU A 6 4.07 15.87 -52.65
N ILE A 7 4.80 15.70 -51.55
CA ILE A 7 4.61 14.58 -50.63
C ILE A 7 3.51 15.00 -49.66
N ALA A 8 2.31 14.41 -49.82
CA ALA A 8 1.26 14.52 -48.82
C ALA A 8 1.61 13.62 -47.63
N LEU A 9 2.01 14.21 -46.51
CA LEU A 9 2.25 13.49 -45.26
C LEU A 9 0.91 13.29 -44.54
N ALA A 10 0.28 12.14 -44.76
CA ALA A 10 -0.90 11.73 -43.99
C ALA A 10 -0.46 11.42 -42.55
N LEU A 11 -0.78 12.33 -41.63
CA LEU A 11 -0.53 12.14 -40.21
C LEU A 11 -1.62 11.21 -39.65
N SER A 12 -1.35 9.91 -39.64
CA SER A 12 -2.22 8.92 -39.01
C SER A 12 -2.25 9.19 -37.50
N ARG A 13 -3.29 9.86 -36.99
CA ARG A 13 -3.58 9.86 -35.56
C ARG A 13 -4.03 8.45 -35.18
N ALA A 14 -3.08 7.63 -34.73
CA ALA A 14 -3.41 6.39 -34.05
C ALA A 14 -4.26 6.74 -32.83
N LEU A 15 -5.54 6.39 -32.89
CA LEU A 15 -6.43 6.44 -31.74
C LEU A 15 -5.87 5.39 -30.77
N ALA A 16 -5.16 5.84 -29.73
CA ALA A 16 -4.77 4.98 -28.63
C ALA A 16 -6.07 4.55 -27.94
N VAL A 17 -6.62 3.42 -28.36
CA VAL A 17 -7.62 2.69 -27.60
C VAL A 17 -6.93 2.38 -26.27
N ARG A 18 -7.26 3.15 -25.22
CA ARG A 18 -6.91 2.76 -23.86
C ARG A 18 -7.57 1.42 -23.65
N ALA A 19 -6.77 0.35 -23.65
CA ALA A 19 -7.24 -0.92 -23.11
C ALA A 19 -7.79 -0.59 -21.72
N VAL A 20 -9.08 -0.83 -21.52
CA VAL A 20 -9.63 -0.89 -20.17
C VAL A 20 -9.00 -2.14 -19.58
N CYS A 21 -7.82 -1.97 -18.99
CA CYS A 21 -7.18 -3.01 -18.22
C CYS A 21 -8.14 -3.26 -17.06
N SER A 22 -8.89 -4.36 -17.13
CA SER A 22 -9.57 -4.90 -15.97
C SER A 22 -8.47 -5.28 -14.97
N SER A 23 -8.08 -4.33 -14.12
CA SER A 23 -7.25 -4.65 -12.98
C SER A 23 -8.15 -5.37 -12.00
N VAL A 24 -8.00 -6.69 -11.93
CA VAL A 24 -8.65 -7.46 -10.88
C VAL A 24 -8.07 -6.98 -9.56
N LEU A 25 -8.94 -6.52 -8.66
CA LEU A 25 -8.57 -6.25 -7.29
C LEU A 25 -7.99 -7.54 -6.68
N ARG A 26 -6.76 -7.48 -6.19
CA ARG A 26 -6.08 -8.64 -5.58
C ARG A 26 -5.96 -8.42 -4.08
N VAL A 27 -6.11 -9.49 -3.31
CA VAL A 27 -5.90 -9.48 -1.86
C VAL A 27 -4.88 -10.56 -1.54
N GLU A 28 -3.82 -10.17 -0.84
CA GLU A 28 -2.77 -11.06 -0.34
C GLU A 28 -2.74 -10.95 1.19
N ASN A 29 -2.58 -12.08 1.87
CA ASN A 29 -2.54 -12.11 3.34
C ASN A 29 -1.15 -12.50 3.82
N PHE A 30 -0.69 -11.82 4.86
CA PHE A 30 0.51 -12.15 5.60
C PHE A 30 0.14 -12.49 7.04
N ILE A 31 0.61 -13.64 7.51
CA ILE A 31 0.43 -14.06 8.90
C ILE A 31 1.74 -13.80 9.63
N SER A 32 1.74 -12.81 10.51
CA SER A 32 2.84 -12.56 11.43
C SER A 32 2.73 -13.56 12.58
N SER A 33 3.57 -14.59 12.59
CA SER A 33 3.60 -15.54 13.69
C SER A 33 4.42 -15.01 14.87
N GLY A 34 3.86 -15.12 16.07
CA GLY A 34 4.52 -14.74 17.31
C GLY A 34 4.11 -15.65 18.47
N PRO A 35 4.80 -15.59 19.62
CA PRO A 35 4.38 -16.35 20.79
C PRO A 35 2.97 -15.90 21.20
N SER A 36 1.98 -16.77 20.98
CA SER A 36 0.59 -16.65 21.43
C SER A 36 -0.32 -15.62 20.74
N LEU A 37 0.14 -14.91 19.71
CA LEU A 37 -0.69 -13.97 18.93
C LEU A 37 -0.30 -14.03 17.45
N ASP A 38 -0.99 -14.87 16.67
CA ASP A 38 -0.92 -14.80 15.21
C ASP A 38 -1.74 -13.59 14.74
N MET A 39 -1.10 -12.69 14.01
CA MET A 39 -1.75 -11.50 13.44
C MET A 39 -1.84 -11.66 11.92
N VAL A 40 -3.01 -11.35 11.35
CA VAL A 40 -3.22 -11.31 9.91
C VAL A 40 -3.18 -9.87 9.43
N SER A 41 -2.27 -9.58 8.51
CA SER A 41 -2.28 -8.35 7.72
C SER A 41 -2.75 -8.64 6.30
N SER A 42 -3.68 -7.84 5.78
CA SER A 42 -4.22 -8.01 4.43
C SER A 42 -3.81 -6.86 3.51
N LEU A 43 -3.08 -7.16 2.45
CA LEU A 43 -2.67 -6.20 1.42
C LEU A 43 -3.68 -6.25 0.27
N ILE A 44 -4.42 -5.17 0.10
CA ILE A 44 -5.39 -4.97 -0.99
C ILE A 44 -4.69 -4.19 -2.10
N ILE A 45 -4.65 -4.74 -3.31
CA ILE A 45 -3.87 -4.22 -4.44
C ILE A 45 -4.81 -3.92 -5.60
N GLY A 46 -4.91 -2.65 -5.97
CA GLY A 46 -5.66 -2.17 -7.13
C GLY A 46 -4.78 -1.96 -8.37
N SER A 47 -5.34 -1.34 -9.41
CA SER A 47 -4.63 -0.94 -10.63
C SER A 47 -3.46 0.02 -10.35
N GLU A 48 -3.68 0.97 -9.45
CA GLU A 48 -2.83 2.16 -9.30
C GLU A 48 -2.18 2.28 -7.93
N ALA A 49 -2.74 1.63 -6.90
CA ALA A 49 -2.28 1.75 -5.52
C ALA A 49 -2.62 0.49 -4.72
N ALA A 50 -1.98 0.36 -3.55
CA ALA A 50 -2.28 -0.66 -2.56
C ALA A 50 -2.63 -0.04 -1.20
N LEU A 51 -3.32 -0.81 -0.37
CA LEU A 51 -3.61 -0.49 1.02
C LEU A 51 -3.39 -1.70 1.92
N LEU A 52 -2.92 -1.46 3.15
CA LEU A 52 -2.71 -2.52 4.14
C LEU A 52 -3.76 -2.45 5.25
N ILE A 53 -4.32 -3.59 5.62
CA ILE A 53 -5.17 -3.74 6.81
C ILE A 53 -4.37 -4.39 7.92
N ASP A 54 -4.37 -3.77 9.09
CA ASP A 54 -3.75 -4.20 10.35
C ASP A 54 -2.24 -4.41 10.31
N MET A 55 -1.59 -4.15 11.45
CA MET A 55 -0.15 -4.26 11.65
C MET A 55 0.12 -5.09 12.91
N PRO A 56 1.24 -5.83 12.98
CA PRO A 56 1.51 -6.71 14.11
C PRO A 56 1.77 -5.94 15.40
N LEU A 57 1.85 -6.69 16.51
CA LEU A 57 2.16 -6.15 17.83
C LEU A 57 3.62 -5.66 17.94
N ALA A 58 4.55 -6.43 17.37
CA ALA A 58 5.98 -6.31 17.67
C ALA A 58 6.78 -5.82 16.46
N VAL A 59 7.88 -5.12 16.75
CA VAL A 59 8.73 -4.45 15.74
C VAL A 59 9.32 -5.43 14.74
N PRO A 60 9.94 -6.58 15.13
CA PRO A 60 10.51 -7.51 14.15
C PRO A 60 9.48 -7.99 13.12
N GLN A 61 8.24 -8.24 13.55
CA GLN A 61 7.15 -8.64 12.66
C GLN A 61 6.72 -7.49 11.74
N ALA A 62 6.73 -6.25 12.21
CA ALA A 62 6.46 -5.09 11.35
C ALA A 62 7.52 -4.92 10.26
N GLU A 63 8.79 -5.15 10.58
CA GLU A 63 9.89 -5.14 9.60
C GLU A 63 9.73 -6.26 8.55
N GLU A 64 9.38 -7.47 8.99
CA GLU A 64 9.08 -8.60 8.11
C GLU A 64 7.89 -8.31 7.19
N LEU A 65 6.83 -7.71 7.74
CA LEU A 65 5.65 -7.30 6.99
C LEU A 65 6.00 -6.22 5.95
N ALA A 66 6.78 -5.21 6.31
CA ALA A 66 7.22 -4.17 5.38
C ALA A 66 8.02 -4.76 4.21
N ALA A 67 8.98 -5.64 4.51
CA ALA A 67 9.75 -6.35 3.49
C ALA A 67 8.84 -7.21 2.58
N TRP A 68 7.85 -7.89 3.17
CA TRP A 68 6.87 -8.68 2.42
C TRP A 68 5.99 -7.81 1.51
N VAL A 69 5.51 -6.65 1.96
CA VAL A 69 4.73 -5.71 1.15
C VAL A 69 5.52 -5.26 -0.08
N VAL A 70 6.77 -4.82 0.11
CA VAL A 70 7.67 -4.38 -0.99
C VAL A 70 7.91 -5.50 -2.00
N LYS A 71 8.01 -6.75 -1.54
CA LYS A 71 8.16 -7.92 -2.42
C LYS A 71 6.87 -8.27 -3.17
N THR A 72 5.71 -7.96 -2.61
CA THR A 72 4.40 -8.45 -3.08
C THR A 72 3.76 -7.56 -4.14
N THR A 73 4.08 -6.26 -4.15
CA THR A 73 3.51 -5.31 -5.12
C THR A 73 4.48 -4.20 -5.51
N ASP A 74 4.37 -3.76 -6.76
CA ASP A 74 5.01 -2.54 -7.29
C ASP A 74 4.13 -1.29 -7.12
N LYS A 75 2.90 -1.45 -6.60
CA LYS A 75 1.96 -0.35 -6.40
C LYS A 75 2.35 0.47 -5.17
N PRO A 76 2.22 1.81 -5.22
CA PRO A 76 2.42 2.63 -4.03
C PRO A 76 1.43 2.23 -2.93
N LEU A 77 1.96 2.02 -1.72
CA LEU A 77 1.13 1.90 -0.53
C LEU A 77 0.66 3.30 -0.15
N VAL A 78 -0.63 3.59 -0.34
CA VAL A 78 -1.18 4.95 -0.12
C VAL A 78 -1.95 5.07 1.18
N ALA A 79 -2.37 3.93 1.74
CA ALA A 79 -3.16 3.88 2.95
C ALA A 79 -2.84 2.63 3.77
N ALA A 80 -2.89 2.78 5.09
CA ALA A 80 -3.01 1.69 6.03
C ALA A 80 -4.25 1.89 6.90
N PHE A 81 -4.86 0.81 7.36
CA PHE A 81 -6.06 0.87 8.18
C PHE A 81 -6.00 -0.11 9.35
N THR A 82 -6.27 0.36 10.56
CA THR A 82 -6.44 -0.52 11.73
C THR A 82 -7.92 -0.74 12.03
N THR A 83 -8.28 -2.02 12.15
CA THR A 83 -9.66 -2.47 12.31
C THR A 83 -10.26 -2.10 13.66
N HIS A 84 -9.52 -2.32 14.75
CA HIS A 84 -9.97 -2.03 16.11
C HIS A 84 -8.79 -1.74 17.06
N PHE A 85 -9.11 -1.44 18.32
CA PHE A 85 -8.21 -0.82 19.29
C PHE A 85 -7.40 -1.82 20.13
N HIS A 86 -7.34 -3.11 19.77
CA HIS A 86 -6.44 -4.02 20.47
C HIS A 86 -4.99 -3.78 20.03
N PRO A 87 -4.02 -3.77 20.97
CA PRO A 87 -2.63 -3.41 20.67
C PRO A 87 -1.98 -4.25 19.58
N ASP A 88 -2.40 -5.50 19.42
CA ASP A 88 -1.86 -6.42 18.41
C ASP A 88 -2.16 -6.01 16.96
N HIS A 89 -3.01 -4.99 16.74
CA HIS A 89 -3.37 -4.46 15.42
C HIS A 89 -2.68 -3.14 15.04
N TYR A 90 -1.92 -2.51 15.94
CA TYR A 90 -1.32 -1.19 15.69
C TYR A 90 -0.01 -0.88 16.40
N LEU A 91 0.37 -1.61 17.46
CA LEU A 91 1.40 -1.14 18.39
C LEU A 91 2.80 -1.00 17.76
N SER A 92 3.14 -1.80 16.75
CA SER A 92 4.38 -1.62 15.99
C SER A 92 4.20 -0.83 14.68
N GLY A 93 3.07 -0.15 14.51
CA GLY A 93 2.71 0.53 13.27
C GLY A 93 3.65 1.68 12.91
N SER A 94 4.21 2.38 13.90
CA SER A 94 5.27 3.38 13.67
C SER A 94 6.50 2.78 12.97
N ALA A 95 6.92 1.56 13.36
CA ALA A 95 8.06 0.88 12.73
C ALA A 95 7.74 0.48 11.28
N PHE A 96 6.54 -0.06 11.03
CA PHE A 96 6.09 -0.38 9.68
C PHE A 96 6.04 0.87 8.79
N LEU A 97 5.41 1.96 9.27
CA LEU A 97 5.19 3.18 8.50
C LEU A 97 6.49 3.96 8.20
N ALA A 98 7.56 3.73 8.96
CA ALA A 98 8.88 4.30 8.65
C ALA A 98 9.40 3.89 7.26
N HIS A 99 8.96 2.74 6.73
CA HIS A 99 9.28 2.29 5.37
C HIS A 99 8.38 2.90 4.29
N PHE A 100 7.24 3.49 4.67
CA PHE A 100 6.23 4.03 3.77
C PHE A 100 5.81 5.45 4.20
N PRO A 101 6.71 6.44 4.17
CA PRO A 101 6.48 7.77 4.76
C PRO A 101 5.30 8.55 4.16
N GLU A 102 4.87 8.22 2.94
CA GLU A 102 3.73 8.84 2.26
C GLU A 102 2.39 8.12 2.54
N THR A 103 2.40 7.00 3.29
CA THR A 103 1.19 6.24 3.61
C THR A 103 0.35 6.96 4.66
N LYS A 104 -0.93 7.20 4.35
CA LYS A 104 -1.88 7.70 5.36
C LYS A 104 -2.40 6.56 6.23
N TYR A 105 -2.33 6.74 7.54
CA TYR A 105 -2.83 5.76 8.49
C TYR A 105 -4.22 6.13 9.00
N TYR A 106 -5.20 5.25 8.79
CA TYR A 106 -6.59 5.43 9.17
C TYR A 106 -6.97 4.46 10.28
N ALA A 107 -7.79 4.92 11.22
CA ALA A 107 -8.41 4.07 12.23
C ALA A 107 -9.70 4.73 12.75
N ASN A 108 -10.52 3.99 13.49
CA ASN A 108 -11.63 4.61 14.21
C ASN A 108 -11.10 5.52 15.34
N SER A 109 -11.90 6.47 15.82
CA SER A 109 -11.46 7.47 16.81
C SER A 109 -10.92 6.90 18.11
N LYS A 110 -11.40 5.72 18.56
CA LYS A 110 -10.87 5.06 19.75
C LYS A 110 -9.47 4.48 19.51
N ALA A 111 -9.26 3.85 18.35
CA ALA A 111 -7.96 3.35 17.96
C ALA A 111 -6.97 4.50 17.71
N VAL A 112 -7.40 5.59 17.06
CA VAL A 112 -6.57 6.80 16.86
C VAL A 112 -6.02 7.31 18.21
N ALA A 113 -6.87 7.47 19.22
CA ALA A 113 -6.43 7.96 20.52
C ALA A 113 -5.37 7.07 21.20
N LEU A 114 -5.40 5.75 20.97
CA LEU A 114 -4.38 4.84 21.50
C LEU A 114 -3.10 4.80 20.64
N ILE A 115 -3.24 4.96 19.32
CA ILE A 115 -2.10 5.08 18.40
C ILE A 115 -1.33 6.37 18.69
N GLU A 116 -2.01 7.48 18.95
CA GLU A 116 -1.37 8.76 19.30
C GLU A 116 -0.53 8.62 20.57
N ASN A 117 -1.01 7.89 21.59
CA ASN A 117 -0.21 7.60 22.80
C ASN A 117 1.07 6.80 22.49
N GLU A 118 1.04 5.87 21.54
CA GLU A 118 2.23 5.08 21.14
C GLU A 118 3.31 5.96 20.50
N VAL A 119 2.90 6.96 19.73
CA VAL A 119 3.81 7.90 19.07
C VAL A 119 4.38 8.92 20.05
N GLU A 120 3.57 9.42 20.98
CA GLU A 120 3.99 10.41 21.99
C GLU A 120 5.01 9.86 23.00
N GLU A 121 4.94 8.58 23.38
CA GLU A 121 5.91 7.97 24.30
C GLU A 121 7.34 7.85 23.73
N LYS A 122 7.54 8.08 22.42
CA LYS A 122 8.85 8.03 21.76
C LYS A 122 9.54 9.40 21.62
N GLY A 123 8.94 10.49 22.11
CA GLY A 123 9.49 11.86 22.15
C GLY A 123 10.10 12.23 23.50
#